data_AF-A0A416LWI4-F1
#
_entry.id   AF-A0A416LWI4-F1
#
_cell.length_a   1.000
_cell.length_b   1.000
_cell.length_c   1.000
_cell.angle_alpha   90.00
_cell.angle_beta   90.00
_cell.angle_gamma   90.00
#
_symmetry.space_group_name_H-M   'P 1'
#
loop_
_entity.id
_entity.type
_entity.pdbx_description
1 polymer ?
#
loop_
_entity_poly.entity_id
_entity_poly.type
_entity_poly.pdbx_seq_one_letter_code
_entity_poly.pdbx_strand_id
1 'polypeptide(L)'
;MEYKQMKMRPINNKREAIIFLNQMIVLTDKRMNRLKNAINDVEKLLKEYEGKYKIKTTIYQAYAERIECLTMYICNILGDETKNAVSYRQFRKILAKKVTQGNEEFTLRPLEKEIIDLLDAMREQRNWGHHVPQSLFASQENFMVNEQNGGKKLFETFFSSDEVYISIWEYHEIKWLINLYESSKIAYESYRKVFQCMKKDYSLLIGKNMRIKRIEEPDARPFQFSKIAEESLKANSKRS
;
A
#
# COMPACT_ATOMS: atom_id res chain seq x y z
N MET A 1 -26.65 24.30 0.45
CA MET A 1 -25.19 24.40 0.22
C MET A 1 -24.85 23.39 -0.86
N GLU A 2 -24.59 23.85 -2.09
CA GLU A 2 -24.09 22.96 -3.14
C GLU A 2 -22.67 22.50 -2.78
N TYR A 3 -22.47 21.18 -2.77
CA TYR A 3 -21.15 20.61 -2.62
C TYR A 3 -20.39 20.86 -3.93
N LYS A 4 -19.55 21.91 -3.98
CA LYS A 4 -18.69 22.15 -5.15
C LYS A 4 -17.76 20.94 -5.33
N GLN A 5 -17.58 20.49 -6.57
CA GLN A 5 -16.59 19.47 -6.93
C GLN A 5 -15.20 19.99 -6.56
N MET A 6 -14.62 19.51 -5.46
CA MET A 6 -13.29 19.90 -5.01
C MET A 6 -12.28 18.79 -5.32
N LYS A 7 -11.18 19.17 -5.97
CA LYS A 7 -10.05 18.26 -6.25
C LYS A 7 -9.34 17.80 -4.97
N MET A 8 -9.34 18.65 -3.94
CA MET A 8 -8.80 18.35 -2.61
C MET A 8 -9.75 18.84 -1.54
N ARG A 9 -9.92 18.05 -0.47
CA ARG A 9 -10.70 18.45 0.70
C ARG A 9 -9.80 19.18 1.70
N PRO A 10 -9.99 20.48 1.96
CA PRO A 10 -9.21 21.19 2.96
C PRO A 10 -9.54 20.69 4.38
N ILE A 11 -8.57 20.87 5.29
CA ILE A 11 -8.75 20.66 6.74
C ILE A 11 -8.57 22.04 7.39
N ASN A 12 -9.69 22.72 7.63
CA ASN A 12 -9.72 24.09 8.17
C ASN A 12 -10.04 24.11 9.67
N ASN A 13 -10.80 23.13 10.14
CA ASN A 13 -11.21 23.00 11.55
C ASN A 13 -11.12 21.55 12.03
N LYS A 14 -11.21 21.36 13.36
CA LYS A 14 -11.15 20.04 14.00
C LYS A 14 -12.19 19.04 13.47
N ARG A 15 -13.41 19.50 13.18
CA ARG A 15 -14.49 18.63 12.66
C ARG A 15 -14.12 18.04 11.30
N GLU A 16 -13.53 18.83 10.42
CA GLU A 16 -13.04 18.35 9.12
C GLU A 16 -11.90 17.35 9.27
N ALA A 17 -10.95 17.60 10.18
CA ALA A 17 -9.87 16.64 10.49
C ALA A 17 -10.42 15.29 10.98
N ILE A 18 -11.42 15.32 11.87
CA ILE A 18 -12.10 14.12 12.37
C ILE A 18 -12.72 13.33 11.21
N ILE A 19 -13.50 13.98 10.33
CA ILE A 19 -14.15 13.28 9.21
C ILE A 19 -13.09 12.71 8.26
N PHE A 20 -12.03 13.48 7.98
CA PHE A 20 -10.97 13.07 7.09
C PHE A 20 -10.23 11.83 7.60
N LEU A 21 -9.79 11.84 8.86
CA LEU A 21 -9.11 10.70 9.47
C LEU A 21 -10.04 9.49 9.62
N ASN A 22 -11.34 9.70 9.87
CA ASN A 22 -12.32 8.63 9.90
C ASN A 22 -12.42 7.90 8.54
N GLN A 23 -12.49 8.64 7.43
CA GLN A 23 -12.53 8.06 6.08
C GLN A 23 -11.28 7.23 5.80
N MET A 24 -10.10 7.70 6.22
CA MET A 24 -8.86 6.94 6.10
C MET A 24 -8.85 5.69 6.97
N ILE A 25 -9.34 5.76 8.22
CA ILE A 25 -9.46 4.59 9.09
C ILE A 25 -10.35 3.52 8.46
N VAL A 26 -11.47 3.92 7.86
CA VAL A 26 -12.38 2.99 7.17
C VAL A 26 -11.70 2.31 5.98
N LEU A 27 -10.97 3.08 5.16
CA LEU A 27 -10.23 2.53 4.02
C LEU A 27 -9.12 1.57 4.48
N THR A 28 -8.35 1.96 5.48
CA THR A 28 -7.27 1.14 6.06
C THR A 28 -7.82 -0.15 6.66
N ASP A 29 -8.88 -0.11 7.48
CA ASP A 29 -9.46 -1.33 8.09
C ASP A 29 -9.94 -2.32 7.01
N LYS A 30 -10.65 -1.83 5.99
CA LYS A 30 -11.13 -2.67 4.89
C LYS A 30 -9.99 -3.33 4.13
N ARG A 31 -8.89 -2.59 3.87
CA ARG A 31 -7.73 -3.12 3.14
C ARG A 31 -6.90 -4.08 3.99
N MET A 32 -6.70 -3.77 5.27
CA MET A 32 -6.06 -4.65 6.23
C MET A 32 -6.80 -5.99 6.35
N ASN A 33 -8.13 -5.98 6.50
CA ASN A 33 -8.90 -7.23 6.56
C ASN A 33 -8.76 -8.07 5.28
N ARG A 34 -8.77 -7.42 4.10
CA ARG A 34 -8.55 -8.12 2.83
C ARG A 34 -7.14 -8.70 2.71
N LEU A 35 -6.12 -7.98 3.18
CA LEU A 35 -4.73 -8.47 3.20
C LEU A 35 -4.60 -9.66 4.15
N LYS A 36 -5.18 -9.59 5.34
CA LYS A 36 -5.23 -10.71 6.29
C LYS A 36 -5.85 -11.96 5.65
N ASN A 37 -6.97 -11.80 4.95
CA ASN A 37 -7.60 -12.92 4.24
C ASN A 37 -6.70 -13.47 3.13
N ALA A 38 -6.05 -12.61 2.33
CA ALA A 38 -5.11 -13.06 1.30
C ALA A 38 -3.92 -13.84 1.89
N ILE A 39 -3.38 -13.39 3.02
CA ILE A 39 -2.31 -14.10 3.75
C ILE A 39 -2.79 -15.47 4.23
N ASN A 40 -4.00 -15.55 4.79
CA ASN A 40 -4.59 -16.83 5.19
C ASN A 40 -4.83 -17.77 3.99
N ASP A 41 -5.17 -17.23 2.82
CA ASP A 41 -5.32 -18.02 1.60
C ASP A 41 -3.96 -18.57 1.14
N VAL A 42 -2.86 -17.80 1.24
CA VAL A 42 -1.49 -18.29 1.00
C VAL A 42 -1.11 -19.38 2.00
N GLU A 43 -1.46 -19.23 3.27
CA GLU A 43 -1.20 -20.25 4.29
C GLU A 43 -1.88 -21.59 3.96
N LYS A 44 -3.13 -21.55 3.49
CA LYS A 44 -3.83 -22.76 3.02
C LYS A 44 -3.12 -23.37 1.82
N LEU A 45 -2.74 -22.54 0.85
CA LEU A 45 -2.00 -23.00 -0.33
C LEU A 45 -0.66 -23.65 0.05
N LEU A 46 0.06 -23.11 1.03
CA LEU A 46 1.29 -23.71 1.53
C LEU A 46 1.07 -25.13 2.08
N LYS A 47 -0.04 -25.36 2.79
CA LYS A 47 -0.41 -26.70 3.28
C LYS A 47 -0.71 -27.66 2.13
N GLU A 48 -1.40 -27.19 1.08
CA GLU A 48 -1.66 -28.00 -0.13
C GLU A 48 -0.39 -28.34 -0.93
N TYR A 49 0.69 -27.59 -0.72
CA TYR A 49 1.99 -27.78 -1.36
C TYR A 49 3.06 -28.32 -0.42
N GLU A 50 2.67 -28.86 0.74
CA GLU A 50 3.60 -29.50 1.67
C GLU A 50 4.37 -30.63 0.97
N GLY A 51 5.69 -30.66 1.16
CA GLY A 51 6.60 -31.62 0.51
C GLY A 51 6.84 -31.40 -0.99
N LYS A 52 6.18 -30.43 -1.64
CA LYS A 52 6.43 -30.11 -3.05
C LYS A 52 7.60 -29.15 -3.20
N TYR A 53 8.37 -29.30 -4.28
CA TYR A 53 9.52 -28.44 -4.56
C TYR A 53 9.21 -27.24 -5.48
N LYS A 54 8.08 -27.28 -6.19
CA LYS A 54 7.68 -26.26 -7.18
C LYS A 54 6.17 -26.02 -7.22
N ILE A 55 5.78 -24.85 -7.73
CA ILE A 55 4.41 -24.41 -7.95
C ILE A 55 4.26 -23.81 -9.35
N LYS A 56 3.10 -23.99 -10.00
CA LYS A 56 2.84 -23.37 -11.31
C LYS A 56 2.89 -21.85 -11.18
N THR A 57 3.56 -21.20 -12.12
CA THR A 57 3.74 -19.74 -12.14
C THR A 57 2.41 -19.00 -12.09
N THR A 58 1.41 -19.44 -12.86
CA THR A 58 0.08 -18.82 -12.88
C THR A 58 -0.63 -18.87 -11.52
N ILE A 59 -0.43 -19.94 -10.75
CA ILE A 59 -0.99 -20.06 -9.40
C ILE A 59 -0.24 -19.12 -8.46
N TYR A 60 1.10 -19.15 -8.46
CA TYR A 60 1.90 -18.26 -7.61
C TYR A 60 1.58 -16.78 -7.87
N GLN A 61 1.57 -16.36 -9.14
CA GLN A 61 1.32 -14.98 -9.54
C GLN A 61 -0.06 -14.48 -9.07
N ALA A 62 -1.12 -15.30 -9.18
CA ALA A 62 -2.44 -14.90 -8.72
C ALA A 62 -2.49 -14.53 -7.23
N TYR A 63 -1.70 -15.20 -6.37
CA TYR A 63 -1.60 -14.88 -4.96
C TYR A 63 -0.64 -13.70 -4.70
N ALA A 64 0.51 -13.68 -5.38
CA ALA A 64 1.51 -12.63 -5.25
C ALA A 64 0.94 -11.27 -5.66
N GLU A 65 0.32 -11.18 -6.83
CA GLU A 65 -0.28 -9.94 -7.36
C GLU A 65 -1.45 -9.45 -6.48
N ARG A 66 -2.25 -10.38 -5.93
CA ARG A 66 -3.32 -10.02 -4.98
C ARG A 66 -2.76 -9.38 -3.71
N ILE A 67 -1.68 -9.94 -3.16
CA ILE A 67 -1.00 -9.40 -1.98
C ILE A 67 -0.36 -8.06 -2.32
N GLU A 68 0.36 -7.97 -3.43
CA GLU A 68 1.03 -6.76 -3.89
C GLU A 68 0.02 -5.63 -4.05
N CYS A 69 -1.10 -5.86 -4.75
CA CYS A 69 -2.16 -4.87 -4.94
C CYS A 69 -2.69 -4.32 -3.60
N LEU A 70 -2.89 -5.20 -2.60
CA LEU A 70 -3.39 -4.81 -1.28
C LEU A 70 -2.34 -4.04 -0.48
N THR A 71 -1.10 -4.54 -0.46
CA THR A 71 0.05 -3.90 0.17
C THR A 71 0.28 -2.50 -0.40
N MET A 72 0.28 -2.37 -1.72
CA MET A 72 0.47 -1.11 -2.41
C MET A 72 -0.60 -0.09 -2.06
N TYR A 73 -1.86 -0.51 -2.01
CA TYR A 73 -2.95 0.35 -1.58
C TYR A 73 -2.77 0.82 -0.13
N ILE A 74 -2.33 -0.05 0.78
CA ILE A 74 -2.09 0.30 2.19
C ILE A 74 -0.92 1.28 2.31
N CYS A 75 0.19 1.03 1.63
CA CYS A 75 1.33 1.96 1.60
C CYS A 75 0.93 3.33 1.06
N ASN A 76 0.03 3.40 0.08
CA ASN A 76 -0.53 4.68 -0.38
C ASN A 76 -1.31 5.43 0.73
N ILE A 77 -2.22 4.76 1.44
CA ILE A 77 -3.00 5.41 2.52
C ILE A 77 -2.13 5.79 3.72
N LEU A 78 -1.04 5.08 3.99
CA LEU A 78 -0.23 5.31 5.18
C LEU A 78 0.96 6.24 4.92
N GLY A 79 1.76 5.99 3.88
CA GLY A 79 3.08 6.59 3.68
C GLY A 79 3.24 7.57 2.51
N ASP A 80 2.26 7.70 1.60
CA ASP A 80 2.40 8.56 0.39
C ASP A 80 2.58 10.06 0.73
N GLU A 81 3.29 10.80 -0.10
CA GLU A 81 3.44 12.26 0.03
C GLU A 81 3.19 13.03 -1.27
N THR A 82 2.66 12.37 -2.30
CA THR A 82 2.32 12.97 -3.58
C THR A 82 1.32 14.12 -3.40
N LYS A 83 1.55 15.27 -4.06
CA LYS A 83 0.82 16.55 -3.84
C LYS A 83 -0.72 16.48 -3.90
N ASN A 84 -1.31 15.53 -4.64
CA ASN A 84 -2.76 15.35 -4.78
C ASN A 84 -3.28 14.03 -4.18
N ALA A 85 -2.41 13.27 -3.52
CA ALA A 85 -2.78 12.04 -2.83
C ALA A 85 -3.14 12.34 -1.36
N VAL A 86 -3.62 11.32 -0.66
CA VAL A 86 -3.93 11.39 0.75
C VAL A 86 -3.24 10.24 1.46
N SER A 87 -2.49 10.55 2.52
CA SER A 87 -1.93 9.56 3.43
C SER A 87 -1.95 10.01 4.89
N TYR A 88 -1.70 9.07 5.80
CA TYR A 88 -1.59 9.34 7.24
C TYR A 88 -0.42 10.27 7.53
N ARG A 89 0.70 10.03 6.84
CA ARG A 89 1.88 10.86 6.92
C ARG A 89 1.59 12.30 6.49
N GLN A 90 0.89 12.50 5.37
CA GLN A 90 0.47 13.84 4.94
C GLN A 90 -0.53 14.48 5.90
N PHE A 91 -1.50 13.72 6.40
CA PHE A 91 -2.46 14.20 7.39
C PHE A 91 -1.74 14.76 8.62
N ARG A 92 -0.77 14.02 9.16
CA ARG A 92 0.08 14.45 10.29
C ARG A 92 0.85 15.73 9.96
N LYS A 93 1.45 15.82 8.77
CA LYS A 93 2.16 17.04 8.31
C LYS A 93 1.24 18.25 8.22
N ILE A 94 0.02 18.08 7.71
CA ILE A 94 -0.98 19.15 7.60
C ILE A 94 -1.35 19.67 8.98
N LEU A 95 -1.65 18.79 9.93
CA LEU A 95 -2.01 19.19 11.29
C LEU A 95 -0.85 19.87 12.03
N ALA A 96 0.37 19.32 11.92
CA ALA A 96 1.55 19.94 12.51
C ALA A 96 1.75 21.38 12.00
N LYS A 97 1.59 21.62 10.69
CA LYS A 97 1.65 22.97 10.10
C LYS A 97 0.56 23.90 10.66
N LYS A 98 -0.65 23.39 10.93
CA LYS A 98 -1.72 24.19 11.53
C LYS A 98 -1.41 24.56 12.98
N VAL A 99 -0.79 23.67 13.74
CA VAL A 99 -0.32 23.95 15.11
C VAL A 99 0.76 25.04 15.09
N THR A 100 1.75 24.98 14.19
CA THR A 100 2.76 26.05 14.07
C THR A 100 2.18 27.40 13.64
N GLN A 101 0.97 27.42 13.09
CA GLN A 101 0.21 28.63 12.75
C GLN A 101 -0.68 29.13 13.90
N GLY A 102 -0.54 28.56 15.10
CA GLY A 102 -1.27 28.97 16.30
C GLY A 102 -2.60 28.25 16.53
N ASN A 103 -2.93 27.22 15.73
CA ASN A 103 -4.16 26.45 15.95
C ASN A 103 -3.91 25.19 16.79
N GLU A 104 -3.99 25.37 18.12
CA GLU A 104 -3.75 24.32 19.11
C GLU A 104 -4.78 23.18 19.07
N GLU A 105 -5.96 23.37 18.46
CA GLU A 105 -7.02 22.36 18.38
C GLU A 105 -6.60 21.08 17.63
N PHE A 106 -5.55 21.22 16.81
CA PHE A 106 -4.96 20.17 15.99
C PHE A 106 -3.76 19.47 16.64
N THR A 107 -3.45 19.81 17.90
CA THR A 107 -2.33 19.22 18.62
C THR A 107 -2.54 17.71 18.79
N LEU A 108 -1.58 16.94 18.30
CA LEU A 108 -1.50 15.50 18.46
C LEU A 108 -0.22 15.15 19.19
N ARG A 109 -0.16 13.93 19.74
CA ARG A 109 1.08 13.42 20.33
C ARG A 109 2.19 13.33 19.28
N PRO A 110 3.47 13.55 19.65
CA PRO A 110 4.60 13.23 18.79
C PRO A 110 4.54 11.77 18.31
N LEU A 111 4.99 11.52 17.08
CA LEU A 111 5.15 10.15 16.61
C LEU A 111 6.39 9.54 17.26
N GLU A 112 6.26 8.32 17.75
CA GLU A 112 7.41 7.52 18.20
C GLU A 112 8.33 7.23 17.01
N LYS A 113 9.64 7.13 17.26
CA LYS A 113 10.65 6.89 16.20
C LYS A 113 10.30 5.67 15.35
N GLU A 114 9.89 4.57 15.99
CA GLU A 114 9.47 3.35 15.29
C GLU A 114 8.35 3.63 14.27
N ILE A 115 7.36 4.45 14.61
CA ILE A 115 6.26 4.78 13.70
C ILE A 115 6.75 5.63 12.52
N ILE A 116 7.72 6.53 12.76
CA ILE A 116 8.35 7.33 11.70
C ILE A 116 9.10 6.41 10.73
N ASP A 117 9.95 5.53 11.25
CA ASP A 117 10.74 4.58 10.46
C ASP A 117 9.82 3.66 9.63
N LEU A 118 8.72 3.19 10.21
CA LEU A 118 7.71 2.41 9.49
C LEU A 118 7.02 3.21 8.38
N LEU A 119 6.71 4.49 8.60
CA LEU A 119 6.13 5.36 7.58
C LEU A 119 7.12 5.70 6.45
N ASP A 120 8.42 5.75 6.75
CA ASP A 120 9.50 5.88 5.76
C ASP A 120 9.60 4.63 4.90
N ALA A 121 9.66 3.44 5.52
CA ALA A 121 9.67 2.17 4.80
C ALA A 121 8.43 2.00 3.89
N MET A 122 7.25 2.41 4.35
CA MET A 122 6.03 2.37 3.52
C MET A 122 6.09 3.31 2.31
N ARG A 123 6.70 4.50 2.47
CA ARG A 123 6.91 5.45 1.36
C ARG A 123 7.88 4.88 0.34
N GLU A 124 8.97 4.30 0.81
CA GLU A 124 9.99 3.68 -0.04
C GLU A 124 9.41 2.49 -0.80
N GLN A 125 8.76 1.55 -0.09
CA GLN A 125 8.08 0.41 -0.70
C GLN A 125 7.08 0.88 -1.76
N ARG A 126 6.36 1.98 -1.50
CA ARG A 126 5.42 2.55 -2.45
C ARG A 126 6.09 3.05 -3.72
N ASN A 127 7.19 3.77 -3.57
CA ASN A 127 7.95 4.28 -4.70
C ASN A 127 8.57 3.15 -5.51
N TRP A 128 9.13 2.13 -4.84
CA TRP A 128 9.67 0.95 -5.52
C TRP A 128 8.59 0.12 -6.22
N GLY A 129 7.44 -0.11 -5.60
CA GLY A 129 6.36 -0.95 -6.18
C GLY A 129 5.52 -0.28 -7.26
N HIS A 130 5.64 1.04 -7.46
CA HIS A 130 4.91 1.78 -8.50
C HIS A 130 5.81 2.41 -9.57
N HIS A 131 7.13 2.24 -9.46
CA HIS A 131 8.09 2.71 -10.44
C HIS A 131 9.03 1.58 -10.86
N VAL A 132 9.50 1.60 -12.10
CA VAL A 132 10.59 0.73 -12.56
C VAL A 132 11.88 1.54 -12.48
N PRO A 133 12.71 1.37 -11.44
CA PRO A 133 13.92 2.15 -11.30
C PRO A 133 15.04 1.57 -12.17
N GLN A 134 15.93 2.42 -12.67
CA GLN A 134 17.08 1.98 -13.47
C GLN A 134 18.01 1.02 -12.71
N SER A 135 18.04 1.12 -11.38
CA SER A 135 18.79 0.18 -10.52
C SER A 135 18.31 -1.25 -10.67
N LEU A 136 17.04 -1.50 -11.04
CA LEU A 136 16.56 -2.85 -11.33
C LEU A 136 17.33 -3.48 -12.49
N PHE A 137 17.54 -2.71 -13.57
CA PHE A 137 18.28 -3.18 -14.74
C PHE A 137 19.76 -3.39 -14.42
N ALA A 138 20.37 -2.48 -13.66
CA ALA A 138 21.75 -2.63 -13.21
C ALA A 138 21.94 -3.89 -12.32
N SER A 139 21.00 -4.15 -11.41
CA SER A 139 21.01 -5.36 -10.58
C SER A 139 20.79 -6.64 -11.41
N GLN A 140 19.92 -6.59 -12.41
CA GLN A 140 19.69 -7.73 -13.32
C GLN A 140 20.95 -8.06 -14.13
N GLU A 141 21.63 -7.05 -14.68
CA GLU A 141 22.90 -7.22 -15.37
C GLU A 141 23.95 -7.82 -14.43
N ASN A 142 24.11 -7.27 -13.22
CA ASN A 142 25.05 -7.79 -12.22
C ASN A 142 24.78 -9.26 -11.89
N PHE A 143 23.52 -9.64 -11.69
CA PHE A 143 23.14 -11.01 -11.38
C PHE A 143 23.52 -11.97 -12.52
N MET A 144 23.19 -11.63 -13.76
CA MET A 144 23.46 -12.50 -14.91
C MET A 144 24.95 -12.56 -15.26
N VAL A 145 25.67 -11.44 -15.16
CA VAL A 145 27.09 -11.36 -15.51
C VAL A 145 27.98 -11.96 -14.42
N ASN A 146 27.77 -11.56 -13.17
CA ASN A 146 28.68 -11.87 -12.05
C ASN A 146 28.16 -13.04 -11.20
N GLU A 147 26.90 -13.03 -10.76
CA GLU A 147 26.41 -14.06 -9.82
C GLU A 147 26.13 -15.40 -10.51
N GLN A 148 25.68 -15.38 -11.76
CA GLN A 148 25.51 -16.57 -12.59
C GLN A 148 26.74 -16.93 -13.43
N ASN A 149 27.83 -16.15 -13.34
CA ASN A 149 29.03 -16.30 -14.16
C ASN A 149 28.74 -16.30 -15.69
N GLY A 150 27.71 -15.58 -16.14
CA GLY A 150 27.35 -15.52 -17.56
C GLY A 150 28.35 -14.73 -18.42
N GLY A 151 29.10 -13.81 -17.80
CA GLY A 151 30.12 -13.00 -18.46
C GLY A 151 29.55 -11.82 -19.27
N LYS A 152 30.24 -10.69 -19.23
CA LYS A 152 29.75 -9.41 -19.78
C LYS A 152 29.51 -9.44 -21.29
N LYS A 153 30.44 -10.06 -22.05
CA LYS A 153 30.35 -10.14 -23.51
C LYS A 153 29.12 -10.92 -23.98
N LEU A 154 28.76 -11.99 -23.25
CA LEU A 154 27.59 -12.81 -23.57
C LEU A 154 26.30 -12.02 -23.30
N PHE A 155 26.23 -11.35 -22.15
CA PHE A 155 25.11 -10.45 -21.82
C PHE A 155 24.94 -9.37 -22.90
N GLU A 156 25.99 -8.65 -23.27
CA GLU A 156 25.93 -7.62 -24.32
C GLU A 156 25.44 -8.18 -25.65
N THR A 157 25.93 -9.36 -26.04
CA THR A 157 25.51 -10.01 -27.30
C THR A 157 24.02 -10.36 -27.29
N PHE A 158 23.50 -10.95 -26.21
CA PHE A 158 22.09 -11.31 -26.10
C PHE A 158 21.17 -10.09 -26.04
N PHE A 159 21.52 -9.07 -25.25
CA PHE A 159 20.68 -7.90 -25.02
C PHE A 159 20.84 -6.79 -26.08
N SER A 160 21.71 -6.99 -27.09
CA SER A 160 21.84 -6.13 -28.28
C SER A 160 21.47 -6.85 -29.59
N SER A 161 20.90 -8.06 -29.51
CA SER A 161 20.37 -8.77 -30.67
C SER A 161 19.16 -8.05 -31.28
N ASP A 162 18.95 -8.26 -32.57
CA ASP A 162 17.74 -7.90 -33.30
C ASP A 162 16.51 -8.72 -32.88
N GLU A 163 16.72 -9.84 -32.19
CA GLU A 163 15.68 -10.63 -31.53
C GLU A 163 15.62 -10.36 -30.02
N VAL A 164 14.42 -10.10 -29.51
CA VAL A 164 14.18 -9.92 -28.06
C VAL A 164 13.70 -11.24 -27.45
N TYR A 165 14.55 -11.86 -26.65
CA TYR A 165 14.23 -13.11 -25.96
C TYR A 165 13.48 -12.85 -24.65
N ILE A 166 12.30 -13.48 -24.50
CA ILE A 166 11.48 -13.39 -23.30
C ILE A 166 11.52 -14.74 -22.59
N SER A 167 12.11 -14.78 -21.40
CA SER A 167 12.11 -15.99 -20.56
C SER A 167 10.76 -16.16 -19.86
N ILE A 168 10.11 -17.30 -20.11
CA ILE A 168 8.82 -17.66 -19.50
C ILE A 168 9.02 -18.93 -18.68
N TRP A 169 8.86 -18.82 -17.37
CA TRP A 169 8.97 -19.95 -16.44
C TRP A 169 7.60 -20.57 -16.19
N GLU A 170 7.44 -21.87 -16.47
CA GLU A 170 6.18 -22.58 -16.18
C GLU A 170 5.96 -22.77 -14.67
N TYR A 171 7.04 -22.84 -13.89
CA TYR A 171 7.02 -23.07 -12.45
C TYR A 171 7.94 -22.10 -11.71
N HIS A 172 7.58 -21.81 -10.46
CA HIS A 172 8.47 -21.23 -9.45
C HIS A 172 8.89 -22.31 -8.46
N GLU A 173 10.09 -22.19 -7.89
CA GLU A 173 10.46 -22.96 -6.70
C GLU A 173 9.50 -22.66 -5.55
N ILE A 174 9.20 -23.65 -4.70
CA ILE A 174 8.26 -23.48 -3.59
C ILE A 174 8.70 -22.39 -2.60
N LYS A 175 10.01 -22.10 -2.53
CA LYS A 175 10.60 -21.03 -1.71
C LYS A 175 9.98 -19.66 -1.99
N TRP A 176 9.54 -19.39 -3.21
CA TRP A 176 8.85 -18.15 -3.56
C TRP A 176 7.51 -18.02 -2.81
N LEU A 177 6.76 -19.10 -2.66
CA LEU A 177 5.49 -19.10 -1.93
C LEU A 177 5.71 -18.96 -0.42
N ILE A 178 6.73 -19.62 0.12
CA ILE A 178 7.13 -19.50 1.53
C ILE A 178 7.51 -18.05 1.84
N ASN A 179 8.38 -17.45 1.01
CA ASN A 179 8.82 -16.07 1.18
C ASN A 179 7.63 -15.09 1.06
N LEU A 180 6.70 -15.32 0.14
CA LEU A 180 5.49 -14.51 0.02
C LEU A 180 4.67 -14.52 1.32
N TYR A 181 4.47 -15.68 1.94
CA TYR A 181 3.73 -15.79 3.20
C TYR A 181 4.43 -15.05 4.35
N GLU A 182 5.74 -15.31 4.53
CA GLU A 182 6.52 -14.74 5.63
C GLU A 182 6.63 -13.22 5.53
N SER A 183 7.04 -12.72 4.36
CA SER A 183 7.17 -11.28 4.11
C SER A 183 5.83 -10.56 4.28
N SER A 184 4.72 -11.16 3.83
CA SER A 184 3.39 -10.56 3.96
C SER A 184 2.92 -10.47 5.41
N LYS A 185 3.27 -11.44 6.26
CA LYS A 185 2.97 -11.38 7.70
C LYS A 185 3.74 -10.26 8.39
N ILE A 186 5.02 -10.12 8.07
CA ILE A 186 5.88 -9.06 8.60
C ILE A 186 5.31 -7.69 8.17
N ALA A 187 4.99 -7.53 6.89
CA ALA A 187 4.40 -6.32 6.35
C ALA A 187 3.06 -5.98 7.05
N TYR A 188 2.19 -6.97 7.23
CA TYR A 188 0.91 -6.79 7.92
C TYR A 188 1.07 -6.24 9.34
N GLU A 189 2.02 -6.76 10.13
CA GLU A 189 2.26 -6.26 11.48
C GLU A 189 2.80 -4.83 11.49
N SER A 190 3.67 -4.48 10.53
CA SER A 190 4.13 -3.10 10.32
C SER A 190 2.96 -2.15 10.03
N TYR A 191 2.05 -2.52 9.12
CA TYR A 191 0.84 -1.73 8.83
C TYR A 191 -0.06 -1.62 10.06
N ARG A 192 -0.21 -2.71 10.82
CA ARG A 192 -1.03 -2.75 12.03
C ARG A 192 -0.53 -1.75 13.07
N LYS A 193 0.79 -1.65 13.30
CA LYS A 193 1.38 -0.68 14.26
C LYS A 193 1.03 0.77 13.88
N VAL A 194 1.25 1.14 12.63
CA VAL A 194 0.90 2.49 12.13
C VAL A 194 -0.62 2.72 12.20
N PHE A 195 -1.44 1.72 11.87
CA PHE A 195 -2.89 1.83 11.99
C PHE A 195 -3.35 2.02 13.44
N GLN A 196 -2.68 1.43 14.43
CA GLN A 196 -2.96 1.73 15.85
C GLN A 196 -2.64 3.17 16.21
N CYS A 197 -1.53 3.71 15.70
CA CYS A 197 -1.19 5.13 15.87
C CYS A 197 -2.28 6.04 15.27
N MET A 198 -2.73 5.75 14.06
CA MET A 198 -3.83 6.48 13.41
C MET A 198 -5.11 6.49 14.25
N LYS A 199 -5.49 5.35 14.85
CA LYS A 199 -6.68 5.23 15.71
C LYS A 199 -6.53 5.98 17.05
N LYS A 200 -5.31 5.97 17.59
CA LYS A 200 -4.91 6.74 18.77
C LYS A 200 -5.06 8.25 18.52
N ASP A 201 -4.62 8.74 17.36
CA ASP A 201 -4.78 10.14 16.97
C ASP A 201 -6.24 10.52 16.74
N TYR A 202 -7.02 9.64 16.12
CA TYR A 202 -8.47 9.86 15.99
C TYR A 202 -9.17 9.98 17.35
N SER A 203 -8.79 9.14 18.32
CA SER A 203 -9.34 9.19 19.68
C SER A 203 -9.06 10.53 20.37
N LEU A 204 -7.86 11.09 20.17
CA LEU A 204 -7.51 12.42 20.67
C LEU A 204 -8.38 13.51 20.03
N LEU A 205 -8.56 13.46 18.71
CA LEU A 205 -9.38 14.45 18.00
C LEU A 205 -10.83 14.42 18.45
N ILE A 206 -11.41 13.24 18.70
CA ILE A 206 -12.82 13.14 19.16
C ILE A 206 -12.97 13.30 20.68
N GLY A 207 -11.88 13.39 21.44
CA GLY A 207 -11.89 13.51 22.91
C GLY A 207 -12.38 12.27 23.66
N LYS A 208 -12.42 11.10 23.00
CA LYS A 208 -12.90 9.83 23.59
C LYS A 208 -12.27 8.63 22.90
N ASN A 209 -12.33 7.48 23.55
CA ASN A 209 -11.83 6.23 22.97
C ASN A 209 -12.63 5.85 21.72
N MET A 210 -11.93 5.68 20.60
CA MET A 210 -12.57 5.21 19.38
C MET A 210 -12.83 3.70 19.43
N ARG A 211 -13.87 3.26 18.71
CA ARG A 211 -14.18 1.84 18.52
C ARG A 211 -14.54 1.60 17.05
N ILE A 212 -14.09 0.48 16.50
CA ILE A 212 -14.52 0.02 15.17
C ILE A 212 -15.67 -0.95 15.39
N LYS A 213 -16.87 -0.59 14.94
CA LYS A 213 -18.00 -1.51 14.81
C LYS A 213 -18.10 -1.91 13.35
N ARG A 214 -17.98 -3.21 13.07
CA ARG A 214 -18.25 -3.75 11.75
C ARG A 214 -19.71 -4.14 11.69
N ILE A 215 -20.37 -3.76 10.60
CA ILE A 215 -21.78 -4.02 10.35
C ILE A 215 -21.81 -4.88 9.09
N GLU A 216 -22.51 -6.00 9.16
CA GLU A 216 -22.80 -6.84 8.01
C GLU A 216 -24.04 -6.27 7.34
N GLU A 217 -23.88 -5.87 6.08
CA GLU A 217 -25.00 -5.45 5.25
C GLU A 217 -25.52 -6.70 4.52
N PRO A 218 -26.77 -7.14 4.76
CA PRO A 218 -27.30 -8.34 4.13
C PRO A 218 -27.52 -8.13 2.62
N ASP A 219 -27.73 -6.88 2.21
CA ASP A 219 -27.96 -6.51 0.82
C ASP A 219 -26.66 -6.39 0.03
N ALA A 220 -26.76 -6.67 -1.27
CA ALA A 220 -25.66 -6.43 -2.20
C ALA A 220 -25.24 -4.95 -2.17
N ARG A 221 -23.93 -4.70 -2.21
CA ARG A 221 -23.40 -3.33 -2.30
C ARG A 221 -24.00 -2.64 -3.55
N PRO A 222 -24.73 -1.53 -3.41
CA PRO A 222 -25.38 -0.89 -4.54
C PRO A 222 -24.37 -0.46 -5.60
N PHE A 223 -24.62 -0.81 -6.87
CA PHE A 223 -23.72 -0.46 -7.97
C PHE A 223 -23.55 1.05 -8.12
N GLN A 224 -24.54 1.86 -7.71
CA GLN A 224 -24.45 3.32 -7.73
C GLN A 224 -23.25 3.88 -6.95
N PHE A 225 -22.64 3.10 -6.05
CA PHE A 225 -21.42 3.49 -5.35
C PHE A 225 -20.21 3.60 -6.31
N SER A 226 -20.29 3.07 -7.54
CA SER A 226 -19.29 3.29 -8.60
C SER A 226 -19.15 4.79 -8.93
N LYS A 227 -20.25 5.55 -8.83
CA LYS A 227 -20.29 6.99 -9.13
C LYS A 227 -19.29 7.78 -8.28
N ILE A 228 -18.99 7.33 -7.06
CA ILE A 228 -17.99 7.96 -6.19
C ILE A 228 -16.61 7.96 -6.87
N ALA A 229 -16.22 6.83 -7.46
CA ALA A 229 -14.94 6.70 -8.16
C ALA A 229 -14.96 7.50 -9.47
N GLU A 230 -16.07 7.46 -10.22
CA GLU A 230 -16.24 8.22 -11.47
C GLU A 230 -16.16 9.73 -11.24
N GLU A 231 -16.81 10.25 -10.19
CA GLU A 231 -16.76 11.67 -9.82
C GLU A 231 -15.35 12.08 -9.36
N SER A 232 -14.67 11.22 -8.60
CA SER A 232 -13.28 11.45 -8.19
C SER A 232 -12.35 11.51 -9.40
N LEU A 233 -12.52 10.61 -10.38
CA LEU A 233 -11.76 10.62 -11.63
C LEU A 233 -12.02 11.93 -12.41
N LYS A 234 -13.30 12.29 -12.61
CA LYS A 234 -13.68 13.54 -13.30
C LYS A 234 -13.06 14.78 -12.65
N ALA A 235 -13.03 14.85 -11.32
CA ALA A 235 -12.41 15.96 -10.60
C ALA A 235 -10.88 16.04 -10.78
N ASN A 236 -10.22 14.90 -11.02
CA ASN A 236 -8.77 14.82 -11.22
C ASN A 236 -8.35 14.97 -12.70
N SER A 237 -9.20 14.60 -13.65
CA SER A 237 -8.93 14.65 -15.09
C SER A 237 -9.22 15.99 -15.74
N LYS A 238 -9.93 16.91 -15.07
CA LYS A 238 -10.06 18.29 -15.55
C LYS A 238 -8.66 18.93 -15.57
N ARG A 239 -8.10 19.10 -16.78
CA ARG A 239 -6.92 19.94 -17.01
C ARG A 239 -7.28 21.36 -16.56
N SER A 240 -6.63 21.83 -15.51
CA SER A 240 -6.48 23.25 -15.21
C SER A 240 -5.57 23.89 -16.24
#